data_AF-A0A257X9C8-F1
#
_entry.id   AF-A0A257X9C8-F1
#
_cell.length_a   1.000
_cell.length_b   1.000
_cell.length_c   1.000
_cell.angle_alpha   90.00
_cell.angle_beta   90.00
_cell.angle_gamma   90.00
#
_symmetry.space_group_name_H-M   'P 1'
#
loop_
_entity.id
_entity.type
_entity.pdbx_description
1 polymer ?
#
loop_
_entity_poly.entity_id
_entity_poly.type
_entity_poly.pdbx_seq_one_letter_code
_entity_poly.pdbx_strand_id
1 'polypeptide(L)' 'MTSQETIMADLESLPATALQRVADFVHQMRTRATEDRQAAFDASFGCMTKDEADAFDRVIEEGCERIEP' A
#
# COMPACT_ATOMS: atom_id res chain seq x y z
N MET A 1 -0.14 -0.67 25.84
CA MET A 1 -0.94 -0.90 24.62
C MET A 1 -0.33 -0.09 23.50
N THR A 2 0.04 -0.77 22.43
CA THR A 2 0.47 -0.16 21.16
C THR A 2 -0.76 0.26 20.34
N SER A 3 -0.55 1.11 19.34
CA SER A 3 -1.64 1.56 18.46
C SER A 3 -2.34 0.39 17.74
N GLN A 4 -1.61 -0.67 17.38
CA GLN A 4 -2.20 -1.84 16.73
C GLN A 4 -3.08 -2.65 17.68
N GLU A 5 -2.64 -2.84 18.93
CA GLU A 5 -3.42 -3.57 19.94
C GLU A 5 -4.75 -2.85 20.23
N THR A 6 -4.75 -1.51 20.28
CA THR A 6 -5.98 -0.73 20.46
C THR A 6 -6.92 -0.86 19.26
N ILE A 7 -6.41 -0.76 18.03
CA ILE A 7 -7.22 -0.93 16.82
C ILE A 7 -7.82 -2.33 16.76
N MET A 8 -7.05 -3.36 17.11
CA MET A 8 -7.54 -4.74 17.12
C MET A 8 -8.70 -4.90 18.12
N ALA A 9 -8.53 -4.40 19.35
CA ALA A 9 -9.58 -4.44 20.36
C ALA A 9 -10.86 -3.70 19.93
N ASP A 10 -10.71 -2.55 19.27
CA ASP A 10 -11.83 -1.79 18.74
C ASP A 10 -12.56 -2.59 17.64
N LEU A 11 -11.83 -3.23 16.72
CA LEU A 11 -12.42 -4.07 15.67
C LEU A 11 -13.14 -5.29 16.24
N GLU A 12 -12.56 -5.96 17.23
CA GLU A 12 -13.17 -7.11 17.91
C GLU A 12 -14.47 -6.74 18.63
N SER A 13 -14.61 -5.48 19.07
CA SER A 13 -15.82 -4.97 19.71
C SER A 13 -16.97 -4.65 18.74
N LEU A 14 -16.69 -4.57 17.43
CA LEU A 14 -17.69 -4.18 16.44
C LEU A 14 -18.65 -5.34 16.10
N PRO A 15 -19.93 -5.03 15.81
CA PRO A 15 -20.84 -6.01 15.22
C PRO A 15 -20.34 -6.52 13.86
N ALA A 16 -20.61 -7.77 13.53
CA ALA A 16 -20.18 -8.38 12.25
C ALA A 16 -20.61 -7.56 11.01
N THR A 17 -21.76 -6.89 11.06
CA THR A 17 -22.26 -6.04 9.97
C THR A 17 -21.50 -4.71 9.82
N ALA A 18 -20.77 -4.29 10.84
CA ALA A 18 -19.87 -3.13 10.79
C ALA A 18 -18.48 -3.52 10.29
N LEU A 19 -18.02 -4.75 10.54
CA LEU A 19 -16.74 -5.26 10.06
C LEU A 19 -16.65 -5.24 8.52
N GLN A 20 -17.73 -5.59 7.82
CA GLN A 20 -17.74 -5.51 6.34
C GLN A 20 -17.48 -4.08 5.86
N ARG A 21 -18.10 -3.07 6.47
CA ARG A 21 -17.90 -1.67 6.10
C ARG A 21 -16.48 -1.20 6.36
N VAL A 22 -15.87 -1.66 7.46
CA VAL A 22 -14.47 -1.36 7.76
C VAL A 22 -13.54 -2.05 6.75
N ALA A 23 -13.79 -3.31 6.41
CA ALA A 23 -13.03 -4.03 5.40
C ALA A 23 -13.09 -3.35 4.03
N ASP A 24 -14.28 -2.92 3.60
CA ASP A 24 -14.48 -2.20 2.35
C ASP A 24 -13.73 -0.86 2.35
N PHE A 25 -13.76 -0.13 3.47
CA PHE A 25 -13.05 1.13 3.62
C PHE A 25 -11.52 0.95 3.56
N VAL A 26 -10.99 -0.04 4.29
CA VAL A 26 -9.55 -0.37 4.27
C VAL A 26 -9.12 -0.80 2.87
N HIS A 27 -9.94 -1.60 2.18
CA HIS A 27 -9.68 -2.00 0.80
C HIS A 27 -9.62 -0.78 -0.14
N GLN A 28 -10.59 0.13 -0.07
CA GLN A 28 -10.60 1.36 -0.86
C GLN A 28 -9.39 2.24 -0.56
N MET A 29 -9.00 2.38 0.71
CA MET A 29 -7.79 3.11 1.10
C MET A 29 -6.54 2.50 0.48
N ARG A 30 -6.42 1.17 0.51
CA ARG A 30 -5.28 0.46 -0.10
C ARG A 30 -5.22 0.68 -1.60
N THR A 31 -6.36 0.60 -2.29
CA THR A 31 -6.43 0.84 -3.73
C THR A 31 -5.97 2.26 -4.07
N ARG A 32 -6.49 3.28 -3.38
CA ARG A 32 -6.06 4.68 -3.59
C ARG A 32 -4.58 4.89 -3.31
N ALA A 33 -4.07 4.35 -2.21
CA ALA A 33 -2.64 4.44 -1.89
C ALA A 33 -1.75 3.76 -2.95
N THR A 34 -2.26 2.71 -3.60
CA THR A 34 -1.57 2.04 -4.71
C THR A 34 -1.55 2.92 -5.96
N GLU A 35 -2.68 3.54 -6.29
CA GLU A 35 -2.81 4.48 -7.42
C GLU A 35 -1.92 5.71 -7.22
N ASP A 36 -1.95 6.33 -6.04
CA ASP A 36 -1.12 7.48 -5.69
C ASP A 36 0.38 7.14 -5.75
N ARG A 37 0.76 5.95 -5.26
CA ARG A 37 2.13 5.44 -5.36
C ARG A 37 2.55 5.26 -6.82
N GLN A 38 1.67 4.69 -7.66
CA GLN A 38 1.97 4.51 -9.08
C GLN A 38 2.15 5.86 -9.78
N ALA A 39 1.26 6.82 -9.52
CA ALA A 39 1.37 8.17 -10.07
C ALA A 39 2.69 8.86 -9.66
N ALA A 40 3.13 8.68 -8.41
CA ALA A 40 4.41 9.18 -7.94
C ALA A 40 5.61 8.52 -8.64
N PHE A 41 5.54 7.22 -8.92
CA PHE A 41 6.56 6.55 -9.73
C PHE A 41 6.58 7.08 -11.16
N ASP A 42 5.43 7.17 -11.82
CA ASP A 42 5.35 7.65 -13.21
C ASP A 42 5.92 9.07 -13.34
N ALA A 43 5.62 9.95 -12.38
CA ALA A 43 6.19 11.29 -12.32
C ALA A 43 7.72 11.29 -12.09
N SER A 44 8.21 10.36 -11.27
CA SER A 44 9.64 10.21 -10.99
C SER A 44 10.40 9.67 -12.20
N PHE A 45 9.89 8.62 -12.85
CA PHE A 45 10.46 8.08 -14.09
C PHE A 45 10.45 9.13 -15.22
N GLY A 46 9.41 9.96 -15.29
CA GLY A 46 9.29 11.03 -16.28
C GLY A 46 10.35 12.13 -16.20
N CYS A 47 11.05 12.28 -15.07
CA CYS A 47 12.13 13.26 -14.92
C CYS A 47 13.55 12.65 -14.91
N MET A 48 13.66 11.33 -15.03
CA MET A 48 14.93 10.60 -15.04
C MET A 48 15.48 10.40 -16.46
N THR A 49 16.80 10.29 -16.57
CA THR A 49 17.42 9.72 -17.77
C THR A 49 17.17 8.21 -17.84
N LYS A 50 17.35 7.61 -19.02
CA LYS A 50 17.13 6.18 -19.22
C LYS A 50 17.93 5.31 -18.23
N ASP A 51 19.20 5.64 -18.01
CA ASP A 51 20.07 4.84 -17.14
C ASP A 51 19.68 4.97 -15.66
N GLU A 52 19.20 6.15 -15.24
CA GLU A 52 18.68 6.39 -13.89
C GLU A 52 17.35 5.67 -13.67
N ALA A 53 16.47 5.67 -14.66
CA ALA A 53 15.23 4.91 -14.64
C ALA A 53 15.50 3.41 -14.54
N ASP A 54 16.37 2.87 -15.40
CA ASP A 54 16.72 1.45 -15.41
C ASP A 54 17.37 1.01 -14.07
N ALA A 55 18.14 1.89 -13.42
CA ALA A 55 18.70 1.64 -12.08
C ALA A 55 17.64 1.70 -10.97
N PHE A 56 16.71 2.66 -11.04
CA PHE A 56 15.64 2.81 -10.05
C PHE A 56 14.65 1.63 -10.09
N ASP A 57 14.31 1.15 -11.28
CA ASP A 57 13.44 0.00 -11.48
C ASP A 57 14.04 -1.28 -10.87
N ARG A 58 15.35 -1.51 -11.07
CA ARG A 58 16.07 -2.62 -10.45
C ARG A 58 16.01 -2.57 -8.91
N VAL A 59 16.13 -1.39 -8.31
CA VAL A 59 16.02 -1.23 -6.84
C VAL A 59 14.59 -1.53 -6.36
N ILE A 60 13.57 -1.19 -7.13
CA ILE A 60 12.18 -1.55 -6.81
C ILE A 60 11.99 -3.07 -6.87
N GLU A 61 12.48 -3.74 -7.91
CA GLU A 61 12.38 -5.19 -8.08
C GLU A 61 13.14 -5.96 -6.99
N GLU A 62 14.33 -5.50 -6.61
CA GLU A 62 15.16 -6.14 -5.59
C GLU A 62 14.68 -5.84 -4.15
N GLY A 63 14.13 -4.65 -3.92
CA GLY A 63 13.71 -4.17 -2.60
C GLY A 63 12.25 -4.46 -2.24
N CYS A 64 11.37 -4.67 -3.21
CA CYS A 64 9.99 -5.10 -2.94
C CYS A 64 9.99 -6.63 -2.76
N GLU A 65 9.63 -7.10 -1.56
CA GLU A 65 9.42 -8.53 -1.32
C GLU A 65 8.45 -9.09 -2.36
N ARG A 66 8.96 -9.96 -3.24
CA ARG A 66 8.12 -10.78 -4.12
C ARG A 66 7.20 -11.59 -3.23
N ILE A 67 5.91 -11.25 -3.26
CA ILE A 67 4.89 -12.19 -2.79
C ILE A 67 4.87 -13.30 -3.83
N GLU A 68 5.64 -14.37 -3.60
CA GLU A 68 5.53 -15.58 -4.40
C GLU A 68 4.07 -16.08 -4.35
N PRO A 69 3.52 -16.56 -5.48
CA PRO A 69 2.13 -17.02 -5.56
C PRO A 69 1.86 -18.25 -4.68
#